data_AF-A0A4Q3AAX2-F1
#
_entry.id   AF-A0A4Q3AAX2-F1
#
_cell.length_a   1.000
_cell.length_b   1.000
_cell.length_c   1.000
_cell.angle_alpha   90.00
_cell.angle_beta   90.00
_cell.angle_gamma   90.00
#
_symmetry.space_group_name_H-M   'P 1'
#
loop_
_entity.id
_entity.type
_entity.pdbx_description
1 polymer ?
#
loop_
_entity_poly.entity_id
_entity_poly.type
_entity_poly.pdbx_seq_one_letter_code
_entity_poly.pdbx_strand_id
1 'polypeptide(L)'
;MCIATARAGLGDHEADFVVVEDGNSPLPEPAVADIVADGVSVVRSVSPRRGNLRGTRWFAEQMEIMSDHAGEADLVVKIDPDTLVLSLSNAVRPLAENASLSGCGYGDSDSYVYGPCYAFRRWIVDAMAAKYANGEARLDIEPHLAAIGETNRIRLTKPLAEDVLLSYEAAAFGPLHIHQKRTTWRHQNDALDLASLKTGADVILFGNPKPVAHLGVDTTLAIARTMEAFLAADTISPPLAEGETPVIVLGLGPGRSGTAFLSTLLNMQPGCHITHESYSPLPLEGVHVEGFAQRLAVRSPGRRFVGDVSLINVWMAERMTRWLIDAGYQVKLVVTERDQETLVASWVNMMELQKHDPMLTIPPDGWPHRGWSKAIPKFDNIPDRADRVRAYLAWCADKVAALETEFPGMVRAIDTANMNDSVEIMNLLDWIGIPAAGRRLELLGTPINATP
;
A
#
# COMPACT_ATOMS: atom_id res chain seq x y z
N MET A 1 6.69 -11.18 8.12
CA MET A 1 7.04 -9.77 7.77
C MET A 1 6.81 -8.77 8.91
N CYS A 2 5.62 -8.68 9.52
CA CYS A 2 5.42 -7.78 10.67
C CYS A 2 6.45 -8.05 11.79
N ILE A 3 6.70 -9.33 12.09
CA ILE A 3 7.76 -9.78 13.02
C ILE A 3 9.13 -9.27 12.59
N ALA A 4 9.55 -9.54 11.34
CA ALA A 4 10.85 -9.11 10.83
C ALA A 4 11.06 -7.59 10.89
N THR A 5 10.00 -6.82 10.62
CA THR A 5 10.08 -5.35 10.66
C THR A 5 10.11 -4.84 12.09
N ALA A 6 9.29 -5.42 12.97
CA ALA A 6 9.32 -5.14 14.39
C ALA A 6 10.72 -5.43 14.97
N ARG A 7 11.33 -6.58 14.63
CA ARG A 7 12.72 -6.92 14.99
C ARG A 7 13.72 -5.86 14.53
N ALA A 8 13.65 -5.45 13.26
CA ALA A 8 14.53 -4.42 12.72
C ALA A 8 14.35 -3.06 13.44
N GLY A 9 13.13 -2.77 13.90
CA GLY A 9 12.78 -1.56 14.63
C GLY A 9 13.02 -1.60 16.14
N LEU A 10 13.48 -2.73 16.71
CA LEU A 10 13.72 -2.90 18.16
C LEU A 10 14.84 -2.01 18.69
N GLY A 11 15.87 -1.71 17.89
CA GLY A 11 17.07 -1.05 18.38
C GLY A 11 17.77 -1.90 19.45
N ASP A 12 18.07 -1.30 20.61
CA ASP A 12 18.79 -1.94 21.74
C ASP A 12 17.84 -2.64 22.74
N HIS A 13 16.58 -2.88 22.37
CA HIS A 13 15.59 -3.52 23.24
C HIS A 13 15.50 -5.03 22.99
N GLU A 14 15.33 -5.81 24.05
CA GLU A 14 14.94 -7.23 23.97
C GLU A 14 13.41 -7.34 23.88
N ALA A 15 12.92 -8.24 23.03
CA ALA A 15 11.49 -8.48 22.88
C ALA A 15 11.18 -9.92 22.49
N ASP A 16 10.17 -10.49 23.14
CA ASP A 16 9.53 -11.72 22.73
C ASP A 16 8.37 -11.44 21.78
N PHE A 17 8.18 -12.32 20.79
CA PHE A 17 7.14 -12.18 19.78
C PHE A 17 6.07 -13.25 19.97
N VAL A 18 4.82 -12.80 19.91
CA VAL A 18 3.63 -13.67 19.99
C VAL A 18 2.71 -13.32 18.83
N VAL A 19 2.35 -14.32 18.03
CA VAL A 19 1.34 -14.23 16.97
C VAL A 19 0.03 -14.77 17.50
N VAL A 20 -1.02 -13.95 17.42
CA VAL A 20 -2.39 -14.37 17.75
C VAL A 20 -3.13 -14.67 16.46
N GLU A 21 -3.46 -15.94 16.21
CA GLU A 21 -4.26 -16.36 15.05
C GLU A 21 -5.75 -16.47 15.39
N ASP A 22 -6.61 -16.23 14.39
CA ASP A 22 -8.07 -16.35 14.54
C ASP A 22 -8.48 -17.82 14.53
N GLY A 23 -9.09 -18.30 15.61
CA GLY A 23 -9.58 -19.68 15.70
C GLY A 23 -10.58 -20.10 14.60
N ASN A 24 -11.26 -19.17 13.93
CA ASN A 24 -12.18 -19.48 12.82
C ASN A 24 -11.51 -19.45 11.45
N SER A 25 -10.31 -18.88 11.37
CA SER A 25 -9.51 -18.81 10.15
C SER A 25 -8.04 -19.00 10.54
N PRO A 26 -7.68 -20.19 11.07
CA PRO A 26 -6.33 -20.45 11.56
C PRO A 26 -5.31 -20.35 10.43
N LEU A 27 -4.07 -20.07 10.78
CA LEU A 27 -2.97 -20.11 9.83
C LEU A 27 -2.75 -21.55 9.32
N PRO A 28 -2.29 -21.71 8.08
CA PRO A 28 -1.87 -23.02 7.59
C PRO A 28 -0.78 -23.64 8.47
N GLU A 29 -0.84 -24.94 8.73
CA GLU A 29 0.14 -25.65 9.57
C GLU A 29 1.61 -25.40 9.16
N PRO A 30 1.97 -25.35 7.86
CA PRO A 30 3.34 -25.01 7.46
C PRO A 30 3.76 -23.61 7.91
N ALA A 31 2.86 -22.62 7.83
CA ALA A 31 3.14 -21.26 8.25
C ALA A 31 3.33 -21.17 9.77
N VAL A 32 2.56 -21.94 10.55
CA VAL A 32 2.75 -22.03 12.01
C VAL A 32 4.12 -22.65 12.33
N ALA A 33 4.49 -23.72 11.64
CA ALA A 33 5.80 -24.37 11.83
C ALA A 33 6.96 -23.42 11.53
N ASP A 34 6.86 -22.64 10.44
CA ASP A 34 7.89 -21.66 10.07
C ASP A 34 8.01 -20.53 11.11
N ILE A 35 6.88 -20.02 11.63
CA ILE A 35 6.86 -18.98 12.67
C ILE A 35 7.48 -19.50 13.98
N VAL A 36 7.12 -20.72 14.39
CA VAL A 36 7.68 -21.34 15.61
C VAL A 36 9.17 -21.64 15.46
N ALA A 37 9.61 -22.08 14.27
CA ALA A 37 11.03 -22.29 13.97
C ALA A 37 11.85 -20.98 14.06
N ASP A 38 11.22 -19.84 13.80
CA ASP A 38 11.80 -18.49 13.98
C ASP A 38 11.77 -18.01 15.45
N GLY A 39 11.43 -18.88 16.41
CA GLY A 39 11.41 -18.57 17.84
C GLY A 39 10.22 -17.72 18.27
N VAL A 40 9.14 -17.70 17.50
CA VAL A 40 7.93 -16.91 17.79
C VAL A 40 6.82 -17.83 18.30
N SER A 41 6.17 -17.43 19.40
CA SER A 41 5.03 -18.17 19.94
C SER A 41 3.78 -17.91 19.11
N VAL A 42 2.99 -18.96 18.86
CA VAL A 42 1.70 -18.84 18.17
C VAL A 42 0.58 -19.24 19.14
N VAL A 43 -0.37 -18.33 19.34
CA VAL A 43 -1.53 -18.51 20.21
C VAL A 43 -2.80 -18.46 19.36
N ARG A 44 -3.67 -19.43 19.52
CA ARG A 44 -4.97 -19.46 18.84
C ARG A 44 -6.03 -18.82 19.70
N SER A 45 -6.76 -17.85 19.14
CA SER A 45 -7.92 -17.28 19.80
C SER A 45 -9.11 -18.25 19.82
N VAL A 46 -9.89 -18.22 20.89
CA VAL A 46 -11.09 -19.03 21.09
C VAL A 46 -12.38 -18.29 20.76
N SER A 47 -12.46 -16.97 20.91
CA SER A 47 -13.66 -16.21 20.56
C SER A 47 -13.67 -15.84 19.07
N PRO A 48 -14.85 -15.89 18.41
CA PRO A 48 -14.93 -15.50 17.03
C PRO A 48 -14.78 -14.00 16.82
N ARG A 49 -13.81 -13.62 15.98
CA ARG A 49 -13.43 -12.24 15.70
C ARG A 49 -14.52 -11.45 14.94
N ARG A 50 -15.39 -12.13 14.18
CA ARG A 50 -16.49 -11.55 13.37
C ARG A 50 -16.07 -10.34 12.49
N GLY A 51 -14.84 -10.32 11.98
CA GLY A 51 -14.32 -9.25 11.12
C GLY A 51 -13.34 -8.31 11.83
N ASN A 52 -13.48 -6.98 11.66
CA ASN A 52 -12.64 -6.00 12.36
C ASN A 52 -12.82 -6.14 13.88
N LEU A 53 -11.75 -5.90 14.64
CA LEU A 53 -11.62 -5.96 16.11
C LEU A 53 -12.76 -5.23 16.84
N ARG A 54 -13.96 -5.79 16.90
CA ARG A 54 -15.15 -5.11 17.42
C ARG A 54 -15.84 -6.03 18.41
N GLY A 55 -15.84 -5.63 19.67
CA GLY A 55 -16.61 -6.27 20.73
C GLY A 55 -15.81 -6.46 22.01
N THR A 56 -16.51 -6.32 23.12
CA THR A 56 -15.94 -6.38 24.48
C THR A 56 -15.26 -7.72 24.77
N ARG A 57 -15.86 -8.82 24.29
CA ARG A 57 -15.34 -10.17 24.46
C ARG A 57 -14.00 -10.40 23.76
N TRP A 58 -13.84 -9.89 22.53
CA TRP A 58 -12.59 -10.01 21.81
C TRP A 58 -11.48 -9.19 22.47
N PHE A 59 -11.82 -7.98 22.92
CA PHE A 59 -10.87 -7.13 23.64
C PHE A 59 -10.41 -7.76 24.96
N ALA A 60 -11.34 -8.36 25.72
CA ALA A 60 -11.04 -9.11 26.93
C ALA A 60 -10.02 -10.22 26.68
N GLU A 61 -10.29 -11.06 25.68
CA GLU A 61 -9.40 -12.15 25.30
C GLU A 61 -8.03 -11.65 24.82
N GLN A 62 -7.96 -10.52 24.11
CA GLN A 62 -6.66 -9.92 23.76
C GLN A 62 -5.87 -9.51 25.00
N MET A 63 -6.52 -8.90 25.99
CA MET A 63 -5.86 -8.51 27.24
C MET A 63 -5.38 -9.72 28.03
N GLU A 64 -6.19 -10.79 28.08
CA GLU A 64 -5.79 -12.08 28.68
C GLU A 64 -4.57 -12.66 27.96
N ILE A 65 -4.60 -12.80 26.64
CA ILE A 65 -3.47 -13.33 25.85
C ILE A 65 -2.21 -12.47 26.07
N MET A 66 -2.34 -11.14 26.02
CA MET A 66 -1.22 -10.23 26.23
C MET A 66 -0.67 -10.34 27.65
N SER A 67 -1.52 -10.44 28.66
CA SER A 67 -1.11 -10.66 30.06
C SER A 67 -0.38 -12.00 30.21
N ASP A 68 -0.95 -13.09 29.72
CA ASP A 68 -0.41 -14.44 29.89
C ASP A 68 0.95 -14.63 29.23
N HIS A 69 1.20 -13.92 28.12
CA HIS A 69 2.41 -14.10 27.31
C HIS A 69 3.43 -12.97 27.46
N ALA A 70 3.14 -11.91 28.22
CA ALA A 70 4.09 -10.81 28.37
C ALA A 70 5.25 -11.12 29.32
N GLY A 71 5.30 -12.30 29.97
CA GLY A 71 6.43 -12.73 30.81
C GLY A 71 6.85 -11.68 31.84
N GLU A 72 8.15 -11.38 31.88
CA GLU A 72 8.75 -10.32 32.72
C GLU A 72 8.86 -8.95 32.00
N ALA A 73 8.20 -8.78 30.85
CA ALA A 73 8.33 -7.56 30.07
C ALA A 73 7.75 -6.34 30.80
N ASP A 74 8.48 -5.22 30.78
CA ASP A 74 8.01 -3.94 31.31
C ASP A 74 6.87 -3.34 30.47
N LEU A 75 6.91 -3.62 29.16
CA LEU A 75 6.03 -3.05 28.16
C LEU A 75 5.47 -4.15 27.24
N VAL A 76 4.24 -3.96 26.80
CA VAL A 76 3.56 -4.84 25.85
C VAL A 76 3.20 -4.05 24.60
N VAL A 77 3.60 -4.54 23.42
CA VAL A 77 3.31 -3.89 22.15
C VAL A 77 2.37 -4.74 21.31
N LYS A 78 1.24 -4.17 20.90
CA LYS A 78 0.29 -4.77 19.95
C LYS A 78 0.48 -4.16 18.57
N ILE A 79 0.56 -4.99 17.53
CA ILE A 79 0.69 -4.59 16.13
C ILE A 79 -0.38 -5.33 15.31
N ASP A 80 -1.13 -4.63 14.46
CA ASP A 80 -2.07 -5.26 13.54
C ASP A 80 -1.36 -5.88 12.32
N PRO A 81 -1.93 -6.94 11.73
CA PRO A 81 -1.33 -7.61 10.57
C PRO A 81 -1.25 -6.75 9.31
N ASP A 82 -2.02 -5.65 9.22
CA ASP A 82 -1.99 -4.68 8.10
C ASP A 82 -1.07 -3.47 8.37
N THR A 83 -0.22 -3.58 9.38
CA THR A 83 0.63 -2.50 9.89
C THR A 83 2.11 -2.84 9.79
N LEU A 84 2.88 -1.96 9.14
CA LEU A 84 4.34 -2.02 9.08
C LEU A 84 4.91 -1.01 10.06
N VAL A 85 5.70 -1.50 11.02
CA VAL A 85 6.38 -0.65 12.01
C VAL A 85 7.84 -0.49 11.60
N LEU A 86 8.23 0.70 11.16
CA LEU A 86 9.60 1.00 10.71
C LEU A 86 10.51 1.41 11.87
N SER A 87 9.94 1.88 12.97
CA SER A 87 10.65 2.18 14.22
C SER A 87 9.74 1.94 15.42
N LEU A 88 10.03 0.90 16.22
CA LEU A 88 9.34 0.67 17.49
C LEU A 88 9.79 1.67 18.56
N SER A 89 11.00 2.21 18.44
CA SER A 89 11.55 3.19 19.38
C SER A 89 10.62 4.39 19.55
N ASN A 90 9.92 4.83 18.51
CA ASN A 90 8.99 5.96 18.63
C ASN A 90 7.68 5.59 19.32
N ALA A 91 7.23 4.33 19.20
CA ALA A 91 6.11 3.83 20.00
C ALA A 91 6.53 3.72 21.47
N VAL A 92 7.73 3.22 21.77
CA VAL A 92 8.14 2.92 23.16
C VAL A 92 8.70 4.12 23.91
N ARG A 93 9.40 5.04 23.22
CA ARG A 93 10.12 6.18 23.83
C ARG A 93 9.25 7.05 24.75
N PRO A 94 7.99 7.40 24.42
CA PRO A 94 7.14 8.15 25.36
C PRO A 94 6.96 7.44 26.71
N LEU A 95 6.83 6.11 26.71
CA LEU A 95 6.72 5.33 27.94
C LEU A 95 8.05 5.22 28.68
N ALA A 96 9.18 5.21 27.97
CA ALA A 96 10.49 5.27 28.60
C ALA A 96 10.75 6.64 29.24
N GLU A 97 10.39 7.73 28.56
CA GLU A 97 10.67 9.11 28.98
C GLU A 97 9.65 9.65 29.99
N ASN A 98 8.45 9.08 30.05
CA ASN A 98 7.38 9.55 30.92
C ASN A 98 6.77 8.40 31.74
N ALA A 99 7.22 8.29 32.99
CA ALA A 99 6.74 7.32 33.97
C ALA A 99 5.21 7.38 34.22
N SER A 100 4.59 8.56 34.00
CA SER A 100 3.15 8.75 34.22
C SER A 100 2.27 8.19 33.11
N LEU A 101 2.82 7.88 31.93
CA LEU A 101 2.06 7.30 30.83
C LEU A 101 1.83 5.81 31.05
N SER A 102 0.59 5.36 30.89
CA SER A 102 0.18 3.95 30.94
C SER A 102 0.26 3.26 29.58
N GLY A 103 0.23 4.03 28.50
CA GLY A 103 0.40 3.53 27.15
C GLY A 103 0.57 4.66 26.13
N CYS A 104 0.84 4.27 24.89
CA CYS A 104 0.89 5.16 23.74
C CYS A 104 0.64 4.39 22.44
N GLY A 105 0.29 5.08 21.36
CA GLY A 105 0.31 4.45 20.04
C GLY A 105 -0.36 5.20 18.90
N TYR A 106 -0.41 4.50 17.77
CA TYR A 106 -0.92 4.96 16.49
C TYR A 106 -2.38 4.50 16.36
N GLY A 107 -3.32 5.43 16.50
CA GLY A 107 -4.76 5.13 16.48
C GLY A 107 -5.58 6.20 15.76
N ASP A 108 -6.82 5.87 15.39
CA ASP A 108 -7.82 6.92 15.24
C ASP A 108 -8.19 7.42 16.64
N SER A 109 -8.58 8.68 16.73
CA SER A 109 -8.87 9.26 18.02
C SER A 109 -9.98 8.51 18.73
N ASP A 110 -11.05 8.14 18.04
CA ASP A 110 -12.28 7.62 18.64
C ASP A 110 -12.12 6.22 19.27
N SER A 111 -10.91 5.66 19.22
CA SER A 111 -10.66 4.26 19.56
C SER A 111 -9.20 4.01 19.91
N TYR A 112 -8.80 4.41 21.13
CA TYR A 112 -7.45 4.17 21.69
C TYR A 112 -7.04 2.68 21.70
N VAL A 113 -8.02 1.79 21.63
CA VAL A 113 -7.84 0.34 21.77
C VAL A 113 -7.81 -0.41 20.42
N TYR A 114 -8.34 0.19 19.34
CA TYR A 114 -8.64 -0.53 18.08
C TYR A 114 -7.81 -0.09 16.87
N GLY A 115 -6.76 0.66 17.10
CA GLY A 115 -5.83 1.10 16.08
C GLY A 115 -4.66 0.15 15.83
N PRO A 116 -3.86 0.52 14.83
CA PRO A 116 -2.90 -0.35 14.17
C PRO A 116 -1.66 -0.74 14.98
N CYS A 117 -1.20 0.09 15.93
CA CYS A 117 -0.03 -0.22 16.74
C CYS A 117 -0.06 0.53 18.08
N TYR A 118 0.14 -0.17 19.20
CA TYR A 118 0.14 0.40 20.56
C TYR A 118 1.19 -0.23 21.45
N ALA A 119 1.75 0.57 22.35
CA ALA A 119 2.55 0.10 23.48
C ALA A 119 1.83 0.42 24.79
N PHE A 120 1.87 -0.52 25.73
CA PHE A 120 1.28 -0.40 27.06
C PHE A 120 2.33 -0.73 28.10
N ARG A 121 2.20 -0.15 29.29
CA ARG A 121 2.88 -0.71 30.46
C ARG A 121 2.26 -2.05 30.82
N ARG A 122 3.07 -2.97 31.30
CA ARG A 122 2.60 -4.31 31.67
C ARG A 122 1.42 -4.27 32.65
N TRP A 123 1.52 -3.47 33.70
CA TRP A 123 0.50 -3.40 34.75
C TRP A 123 -0.89 -3.01 34.23
N ILE A 124 -1.00 -2.20 33.16
CA ILE A 124 -2.32 -1.81 32.64
C ILE A 124 -2.96 -2.97 31.87
N VAL A 125 -2.16 -3.81 31.21
CA VAL A 125 -2.62 -5.03 30.55
C VAL A 125 -3.13 -6.03 31.59
N ASP A 126 -2.37 -6.26 32.66
CA ASP A 126 -2.76 -7.17 33.75
C ASP A 126 -4.05 -6.71 34.43
N ALA A 127 -4.14 -5.42 34.74
CA ALA A 127 -5.35 -4.85 35.32
C ALA A 127 -6.55 -5.06 34.40
N MET A 128 -6.41 -4.81 33.10
CA MET A 128 -7.50 -5.02 32.15
C MET A 128 -7.88 -6.50 32.03
N ALA A 129 -6.92 -7.42 31.91
CA ALA A 129 -7.17 -8.86 31.87
C ALA A 129 -7.96 -9.32 33.12
N ALA A 130 -7.52 -8.91 34.31
CA ALA A 130 -8.19 -9.23 35.57
C ALA A 130 -9.61 -8.65 35.66
N LYS A 131 -9.86 -7.46 35.07
CA LYS A 131 -11.20 -6.87 34.99
C LYS A 131 -12.17 -7.78 34.24
N TYR A 132 -11.76 -8.26 33.08
CA TYR A 132 -12.64 -8.98 32.17
C TYR A 132 -12.80 -10.45 32.53
N ALA A 133 -11.77 -11.09 33.10
CA ALA A 133 -11.85 -12.45 33.61
C ALA A 133 -12.93 -12.61 34.70
N ASN A 134 -13.16 -11.56 35.51
CA ASN A 134 -14.06 -11.60 36.66
C ASN A 134 -15.49 -11.11 36.37
N GLY A 135 -15.82 -10.78 35.13
CA GLY A 135 -17.19 -10.47 34.67
C GLY A 135 -17.88 -9.21 35.24
N GLU A 136 -17.49 -8.70 36.41
CA GLU A 136 -18.17 -7.57 37.08
C GLU A 136 -17.37 -6.95 38.26
N ALA A 137 -16.09 -7.32 38.47
CA ALA A 137 -15.34 -6.79 39.61
C ALA A 137 -14.79 -5.40 39.31
N ARG A 138 -15.33 -4.40 40.01
CA ARG A 138 -14.66 -3.12 40.28
C ARG A 138 -13.22 -3.46 40.70
N LEU A 139 -12.24 -3.17 39.85
CA LEU A 139 -10.86 -3.24 40.30
C LEU A 139 -10.71 -2.14 41.35
N ASP A 140 -10.32 -2.50 42.57
CA ASP A 140 -9.75 -1.56 43.54
C ASP A 140 -8.37 -1.14 43.03
N ILE A 141 -8.37 -0.42 41.91
CA ILE A 141 -7.23 0.37 41.48
C ILE A 141 -7.21 1.55 42.44
N GLU A 142 -6.07 1.79 43.08
CA GLU A 142 -5.90 2.97 43.92
C GLU A 142 -6.50 4.20 43.18
N PRO A 143 -7.35 5.01 43.83
CA PRO A 143 -8.05 6.15 43.21
C PRO A 143 -7.14 7.17 42.50
N HIS A 144 -5.83 6.99 42.62
CA HIS A 144 -4.77 7.89 42.16
C HIS A 144 -4.15 7.46 40.82
N LEU A 145 -4.43 6.24 40.32
CA LEU A 145 -3.93 5.78 39.02
C LEU A 145 -4.88 6.22 37.90
N ALA A 146 -4.75 7.48 37.48
CA ALA A 146 -5.29 7.90 36.20
C ALA A 146 -4.51 7.16 35.10
N ALA A 147 -5.21 6.49 34.18
CA ALA A 147 -4.57 6.02 32.97
C ALA A 147 -4.26 7.24 32.11
N ILE A 148 -2.98 7.45 31.82
CA ILE A 148 -2.55 8.53 30.93
C ILE A 148 -2.06 7.90 29.64
N GLY A 149 -2.77 8.15 28.55
CA GLY A 149 -2.42 7.66 27.22
C GLY A 149 -2.02 8.81 26.32
N GLU A 150 -0.99 8.60 25.48
CA GLU A 150 -0.66 9.53 24.41
C GLU A 150 -0.89 8.90 23.04
N THR A 151 -1.65 9.61 22.20
CA THR A 151 -1.80 9.28 20.77
C THR A 151 -1.19 10.38 19.95
N ASN A 152 -1.01 10.14 18.64
CA ASN A 152 -0.63 11.18 17.67
C ASN A 152 -1.62 12.38 17.61
N ARG A 153 -2.73 12.30 18.35
CA ARG A 153 -3.89 13.20 18.32
C ARG A 153 -4.09 13.99 19.61
N ILE A 154 -4.09 13.34 20.78
CA ILE A 154 -4.40 13.97 22.10
C ILE A 154 -3.70 13.20 23.24
N ARG A 155 -3.33 13.91 24.34
CA ARG A 155 -3.01 13.33 25.66
C ARG A 155 -4.30 13.13 26.45
N LEU A 156 -4.59 11.89 26.80
CA LEU A 156 -5.81 11.49 27.48
C LEU A 156 -5.51 11.21 28.95
N THR A 157 -6.28 11.80 29.85
CA THR A 157 -6.21 11.54 31.29
C THR A 157 -7.61 11.17 31.77
N LYS A 158 -7.84 9.92 32.18
CA LYS A 158 -9.12 9.51 32.79
C LYS A 158 -8.90 8.61 34.00
N PRO A 159 -9.74 8.74 35.05
CA PRO A 159 -9.76 7.77 36.15
C PRO A 159 -10.16 6.39 35.60
N LEU A 160 -9.47 5.34 36.04
CA LEU A 160 -9.76 3.96 35.64
C LEU A 160 -11.11 3.40 36.16
N ALA A 161 -11.81 4.18 37.00
CA ALA A 161 -12.89 3.72 37.86
C ALA A 161 -14.31 3.78 37.26
N GLU A 162 -14.52 4.35 36.07
CA GLU A 162 -15.85 4.39 35.43
C GLU A 162 -15.73 3.95 33.96
N ASP A 163 -16.44 2.87 33.60
CA ASP A 163 -17.05 2.43 32.32
C ASP A 163 -16.56 2.93 30.93
N VAL A 164 -15.36 3.50 30.82
CA VAL A 164 -15.01 4.37 29.70
C VAL A 164 -14.20 3.70 28.59
N LEU A 165 -14.00 2.38 28.63
CA LEU A 165 -13.28 1.71 27.55
C LEU A 165 -14.17 0.98 26.53
N LEU A 166 -15.47 0.72 26.81
CA LEU A 166 -16.26 -0.19 25.97
C LEU A 166 -17.77 0.05 25.78
N SER A 167 -18.40 1.10 26.31
CA SER A 167 -19.81 1.34 25.94
C SER A 167 -19.92 1.96 24.54
N TYR A 168 -21.05 1.70 23.86
CA TYR A 168 -21.38 2.12 22.48
C TYR A 168 -21.39 3.66 22.24
N GLU A 169 -20.91 4.46 23.19
CA GLU A 169 -20.76 5.92 23.16
C GLU A 169 -19.27 6.33 23.01
N ALA A 170 -18.55 5.66 22.10
CA ALA A 170 -17.19 6.02 21.70
C ALA A 170 -17.13 7.34 20.87
N ALA A 171 -17.86 8.37 21.29
CA ALA A 171 -17.73 9.75 20.83
C ALA A 171 -16.70 10.54 21.66
N ALA A 172 -16.03 9.87 22.60
CA ALA A 172 -15.22 10.50 23.64
C ALA A 172 -13.76 10.75 23.29
N PHE A 173 -13.33 10.54 22.05
CA PHE A 173 -11.93 10.70 21.69
C PHE A 173 -11.80 11.28 20.27
N GLY A 174 -11.74 12.60 20.15
CA GLY A 174 -11.62 13.31 18.86
C GLY A 174 -10.17 13.51 18.35
N PRO A 175 -9.94 13.83 17.07
CA PRO A 175 -8.61 13.77 16.45
C PRO A 175 -7.83 15.08 16.47
N LEU A 176 -6.49 15.02 16.49
CA LEU A 176 -5.60 16.16 16.23
C LEU A 176 -4.14 15.85 15.73
N HIS A 177 -3.39 16.87 15.36
CA HIS A 177 -2.04 16.76 14.79
C HIS A 177 -0.99 17.12 15.84
N ILE A 178 0.26 16.64 15.68
CA ILE A 178 1.51 17.43 15.56
C ILE A 178 2.76 16.49 15.58
N HIS A 179 3.64 16.64 14.58
CA HIS A 179 5.08 16.24 14.46
C HIS A 179 5.60 14.78 14.48
N GLN A 180 4.77 13.73 14.38
CA GLN A 180 5.27 12.36 14.07
C GLN A 180 4.49 11.72 12.91
N LYS A 181 5.21 11.18 11.92
CA LYS A 181 4.73 10.92 10.55
C LYS A 181 4.13 9.52 10.41
N ARG A 182 2.84 9.37 10.70
CA ARG A 182 2.05 8.21 10.26
C ARG A 182 1.58 8.46 8.83
N THR A 183 1.72 7.48 7.92
CA THR A 183 1.06 7.51 6.61
C THR A 183 0.09 6.35 6.44
N THR A 184 -1.06 6.62 5.84
CA THR A 184 -1.93 5.57 5.29
C THR A 184 -1.58 5.41 3.83
N TRP A 185 -1.04 4.26 3.46
CA TRP A 185 -1.02 3.86 2.07
C TRP A 185 -2.46 3.53 1.66
N ARG A 186 -3.01 4.37 0.78
CA ARG A 186 -4.21 4.03 0.02
C ARG A 186 -3.72 3.75 -1.39
N HIS A 187 -4.27 2.73 -2.04
CA HIS A 187 -4.14 2.44 -3.48
C HIS A 187 -4.45 3.62 -4.44
N GLN A 188 -4.74 4.81 -3.91
CA GLN A 188 -5.05 6.06 -4.64
C GLN A 188 -4.02 7.17 -4.33
N ASN A 189 -3.04 6.91 -3.46
CA ASN A 189 -1.97 7.85 -3.10
C ASN A 189 -0.72 7.57 -3.95
N ASP A 190 -0.92 7.35 -5.25
CA ASP A 190 0.03 6.81 -6.25
C ASP A 190 1.15 7.79 -6.66
N ALA A 191 1.39 8.80 -5.82
CA ALA A 191 2.32 9.91 -6.06
C ALA A 191 3.38 10.09 -4.96
N LEU A 192 3.47 9.21 -3.97
CA LEU A 192 4.45 9.32 -2.89
C LEU A 192 5.68 8.45 -3.19
N ASP A 193 6.86 9.09 -3.20
CA ASP A 193 8.15 8.41 -3.20
C ASP A 193 8.26 7.50 -1.96
N LEU A 194 8.34 6.19 -2.18
CA LEU A 194 8.35 5.20 -1.10
C LEU A 194 9.55 5.37 -0.17
N ALA A 195 10.69 5.86 -0.66
CA ALA A 195 11.86 6.18 0.18
C ALA A 195 11.68 7.44 1.01
N SER A 196 11.11 8.51 0.43
CA SER A 196 10.70 9.68 1.21
C SER A 196 9.68 9.32 2.28
N LEU A 197 8.80 8.33 2.03
CA LEU A 197 7.90 7.79 3.04
C LEU A 197 8.64 6.97 4.11
N LYS A 198 9.64 6.17 3.76
CA LYS A 198 10.48 5.42 4.73
C LYS A 198 11.24 6.33 5.67
N THR A 199 11.94 7.30 5.10
CA THR A 199 12.74 8.28 5.87
C THR A 199 11.86 9.24 6.65
N GLY A 200 10.60 9.36 6.22
CA GLY A 200 9.59 10.12 6.90
C GLY A 200 8.89 9.37 8.03
N ALA A 201 8.46 8.13 7.82
CA ALA A 201 7.43 7.52 8.66
C ALA A 201 7.96 6.54 9.69
N ASP A 202 7.31 6.51 10.85
CA ASP A 202 7.62 5.55 11.91
C ASP A 202 6.74 4.28 11.81
N VAL A 203 5.50 4.48 11.34
CA VAL A 203 4.50 3.44 11.13
C VAL A 203 3.73 3.70 9.85
N ILE A 204 3.55 2.65 9.06
CA ILE A 204 2.82 2.68 7.79
C ILE A 204 1.66 1.71 7.86
N LEU A 205 0.50 2.23 7.51
CA LEU A 205 -0.73 1.45 7.44
C LEU A 205 -1.06 1.19 6.00
N PHE A 206 -1.17 -0.08 5.65
CA PHE A 206 -1.62 -0.48 4.32
C PHE A 206 -3.15 -0.44 4.24
N GLY A 207 -3.80 -0.27 5.40
CA GLY A 207 -5.23 -0.19 5.59
C GLY A 207 -5.88 -1.54 5.29
N ASN A 208 -7.01 -1.83 5.95
CA ASN A 208 -7.94 -2.81 5.44
C ASN A 208 -8.44 -2.25 4.10
N PRO A 209 -8.01 -2.74 2.91
CA PRO A 209 -8.54 -2.21 1.67
C PRO A 209 -10.03 -2.46 1.79
N LYS A 210 -10.82 -1.38 1.80
CA LYS A 210 -12.27 -1.51 1.57
C LYS A 210 -12.38 -2.49 0.42
N PRO A 211 -13.06 -3.64 0.58
CA PRO A 211 -12.96 -4.75 -0.36
C PRO A 211 -13.07 -4.16 -1.74
N VAL A 212 -11.94 -4.07 -2.43
CA VAL A 212 -11.93 -3.59 -3.80
C VAL A 212 -12.43 -4.83 -4.52
N ALA A 213 -13.75 -4.95 -4.56
CA ALA A 213 -14.51 -6.08 -5.08
C ALA A 213 -14.34 -6.21 -6.61
N HIS A 214 -13.18 -5.84 -7.15
CA HIS A 214 -12.95 -5.61 -8.57
C HIS A 214 -11.88 -6.50 -9.17
N LEU A 215 -11.21 -7.37 -8.40
CA LEU A 215 -10.16 -8.25 -8.96
C LEU A 215 -10.14 -9.69 -8.46
N GLY A 216 -10.97 -10.08 -7.47
CA GLY A 216 -10.94 -11.46 -6.94
C GLY A 216 -9.60 -11.87 -6.32
N VAL A 217 -8.72 -10.90 -6.04
CA VAL A 217 -7.43 -11.10 -5.39
C VAL A 217 -7.64 -11.06 -3.88
N ASP A 218 -7.03 -12.02 -3.17
CA ASP A 218 -7.01 -12.03 -1.72
C ASP A 218 -6.35 -10.73 -1.19
N THR A 219 -7.17 -9.91 -0.52
CA THR A 219 -6.78 -8.68 0.16
C THR A 219 -5.53 -8.84 1.02
N THR A 220 -5.39 -9.97 1.70
CA THR A 220 -4.27 -10.28 2.61
C THR A 220 -2.96 -10.35 1.84
N LEU A 221 -3.02 -10.95 0.66
CA LEU A 221 -1.88 -11.12 -0.23
C LEU A 221 -1.45 -9.78 -0.87
N ALA A 222 -2.41 -8.91 -1.21
CA ALA A 222 -2.11 -7.56 -1.72
C ALA A 222 -1.42 -6.67 -0.66
N ILE A 223 -1.86 -6.72 0.59
CA ILE A 223 -1.23 -6.00 1.71
C ILE A 223 0.21 -6.48 1.89
N ALA A 224 0.42 -7.81 1.97
CA ALA A 224 1.74 -8.37 2.18
C ALA A 224 2.73 -7.94 1.08
N ARG A 225 2.31 -8.02 -0.18
CA ARG A 225 3.14 -7.61 -1.33
C ARG A 225 3.51 -6.13 -1.31
N THR A 226 2.57 -5.27 -0.90
CA THR A 226 2.82 -3.83 -0.83
C THR A 226 3.83 -3.53 0.28
N MET A 227 3.76 -4.23 1.41
CA MET A 227 4.75 -4.14 2.49
C MET A 227 6.14 -4.62 2.05
N GLU A 228 6.24 -5.70 1.27
CA GLU A 228 7.51 -6.19 0.72
C GLU A 228 8.12 -5.21 -0.28
N ALA A 229 7.31 -4.71 -1.23
CA ALA A 229 7.70 -3.67 -2.17
C ALA A 229 8.17 -2.42 -1.43
N PHE A 230 7.45 -2.05 -0.36
CA PHE A 230 7.84 -0.97 0.52
C PHE A 230 9.22 -1.24 1.10
N LEU A 231 9.45 -2.35 1.83
CA LEU A 231 10.75 -2.69 2.43
C LEU A 231 11.90 -2.75 1.40
N ALA A 232 11.62 -3.18 0.18
CA ALA A 232 12.61 -3.29 -0.89
C ALA A 232 13.02 -1.94 -1.53
N ALA A 233 12.17 -0.90 -1.45
CA ALA A 233 12.29 0.35 -2.20
C ALA A 233 13.55 1.23 -1.93
N ASP A 234 14.58 0.77 -1.19
CA ASP A 234 15.73 1.62 -0.85
C ASP A 234 17.14 1.02 -0.87
N THR A 235 17.35 -0.27 -1.15
CA THR A 235 18.61 -0.84 -0.64
C THR A 235 19.79 -1.00 -1.60
N ILE A 236 19.69 -0.74 -2.92
CA ILE A 236 20.79 -1.21 -3.82
C ILE A 236 21.19 -0.26 -4.98
N SER A 237 20.37 0.69 -5.42
CA SER A 237 20.80 1.56 -6.53
C SER A 237 21.57 2.79 -6.01
N PRO A 238 22.85 2.97 -6.37
CA PRO A 238 23.53 4.24 -6.12
C PRO A 238 22.76 5.38 -6.81
N PRO A 239 22.73 6.58 -6.19
CA PRO A 239 22.09 7.73 -6.80
C PRO A 239 22.72 8.03 -8.16
N LEU A 240 21.94 8.64 -9.05
CA LEU A 240 22.46 9.21 -10.31
C LEU A 240 23.70 10.07 -10.02
N ALA A 241 24.75 9.88 -10.81
CA ALA A 241 25.93 10.72 -10.70
C ALA A 241 25.59 12.17 -11.13
N GLU A 242 26.35 13.13 -10.62
CA GLU A 242 26.17 14.53 -10.98
C GLU A 242 26.32 14.72 -12.50
N GLY A 243 25.30 15.30 -13.14
CA GLY A 243 25.25 15.51 -14.59
C GLY A 243 24.61 14.37 -15.41
N GLU A 244 24.27 13.23 -14.81
CA GLU A 244 23.49 12.19 -15.49
C GLU A 244 21.99 12.50 -15.48
N THR A 245 21.31 12.23 -16.60
CA THR A 245 19.86 12.29 -16.69
C THR A 245 19.23 10.93 -16.37
N PRO A 246 18.06 10.89 -15.71
CA PRO A 246 17.35 9.63 -15.51
C PRO A 246 16.86 9.04 -16.83
N VAL A 247 16.68 7.72 -16.85
CA VAL A 247 15.93 7.03 -17.88
C VAL A 247 14.44 7.22 -17.61
N ILE A 248 13.72 7.70 -18.61
CA ILE A 248 12.28 7.94 -18.54
C ILE A 248 11.54 6.69 -19.01
N VAL A 249 10.71 6.10 -18.15
CA VAL A 249 9.90 4.93 -18.47
C VAL A 249 8.43 5.33 -18.56
N LEU A 250 7.83 5.28 -19.75
CA LEU A 250 6.41 5.55 -19.94
C LEU A 250 5.68 4.23 -20.16
N GLY A 251 4.77 3.90 -19.26
CA GLY A 251 3.87 2.77 -19.45
C GLY A 251 2.63 3.20 -20.25
N LEU A 252 2.36 2.46 -21.32
CA LEU A 252 1.26 2.64 -22.25
C LEU A 252 0.31 1.46 -22.12
N GLY A 253 -0.98 1.73 -22.08
CA GLY A 253 -1.97 0.67 -22.18
C GLY A 253 -3.35 1.27 -22.38
N PRO A 254 -4.28 0.53 -23.00
CA PRO A 254 -5.65 1.01 -23.18
C PRO A 254 -6.42 1.17 -21.85
N GLY A 255 -5.80 0.88 -20.71
CA GLY A 255 -6.49 0.72 -19.42
C GLY A 255 -7.09 -0.67 -19.29
N ARG A 256 -7.18 -1.17 -18.05
CA ARG A 256 -7.59 -2.56 -17.72
C ARG A 256 -6.64 -3.66 -18.24
N SER A 257 -5.50 -3.27 -18.80
CA SER A 257 -4.45 -4.12 -19.39
C SER A 257 -3.28 -4.39 -18.43
N GLY A 258 -3.46 -4.25 -17.12
CA GLY A 258 -2.36 -4.49 -16.17
C GLY A 258 -1.40 -3.31 -15.95
N THR A 259 -1.77 -2.09 -16.37
CA THR A 259 -0.99 -0.86 -16.14
C THR A 259 -0.62 -0.62 -14.67
N ALA A 260 -1.55 -0.82 -13.75
CA ALA A 260 -1.28 -0.70 -12.31
C ALA A 260 -0.23 -1.73 -11.83
N PHE A 261 -0.32 -2.96 -12.35
CA PHE A 261 0.64 -4.01 -12.03
C PHE A 261 2.04 -3.66 -12.56
N LEU A 262 2.14 -3.15 -13.79
CA LEU A 262 3.40 -2.69 -14.37
C LEU A 262 4.06 -1.59 -13.50
N SER A 263 3.30 -0.58 -13.07
CA SER A 263 3.85 0.45 -12.19
C SER A 263 4.34 -0.12 -10.86
N THR A 264 3.62 -1.09 -10.28
CA THR A 264 4.06 -1.77 -9.05
C THR A 264 5.35 -2.55 -9.28
N LEU A 265 5.40 -3.39 -10.33
CA LEU A 265 6.57 -4.16 -10.71
C LEU A 265 7.81 -3.29 -10.86
N LEU A 266 7.69 -2.14 -11.55
CA LEU A 266 8.83 -1.25 -11.78
C LEU A 266 9.26 -0.55 -10.49
N ASN A 267 8.34 -0.13 -9.62
CA ASN A 267 8.70 0.48 -8.33
C ASN A 267 9.34 -0.50 -7.33
N MET A 268 9.18 -1.81 -7.54
CA MET A 268 9.91 -2.81 -6.76
C MET A 268 11.40 -2.85 -7.13
N GLN A 269 11.80 -2.23 -8.24
CA GLN A 269 13.18 -2.28 -8.71
C GLN A 269 14.04 -1.16 -8.12
N PRO A 270 15.31 -1.43 -7.82
CA PRO A 270 16.23 -0.44 -7.27
C PRO A 270 16.35 0.82 -8.15
N GLY A 271 16.16 2.00 -7.54
CA GLY A 271 16.35 3.28 -8.21
C GLY A 271 15.24 3.69 -9.17
N CYS A 272 14.10 2.96 -9.15
CA CYS A 272 12.91 3.32 -9.91
C CYS A 272 11.95 4.20 -9.09
N HIS A 273 11.31 5.14 -9.78
CA HIS A 273 10.17 5.91 -9.29
C HIS A 273 9.17 6.09 -10.43
N ILE A 274 8.19 5.20 -10.49
CA ILE A 274 7.21 5.14 -11.58
C ILE A 274 5.82 5.44 -11.02
N THR A 275 5.24 6.57 -11.36
CA THR A 275 3.88 6.88 -10.90
C THR A 275 2.83 6.10 -11.69
N HIS A 276 1.61 6.01 -11.15
CA HIS A 276 0.45 5.48 -11.87
C HIS A 276 -0.62 6.56 -11.98
N GLU A 277 -1.04 6.87 -13.22
CA GLU A 277 -2.08 7.89 -13.49
C GLU A 277 -1.79 9.26 -12.81
N SER A 278 -0.52 9.67 -12.77
CA SER A 278 -0.10 10.90 -12.03
C SER A 278 -0.60 12.19 -12.66
N TYR A 279 -1.10 12.13 -13.89
CA TYR A 279 -1.64 13.25 -14.59
C TYR A 279 -3.13 13.42 -14.30
N SER A 280 -3.48 14.55 -13.68
CA SER A 280 -4.87 14.96 -13.48
C SER A 280 -5.57 15.05 -14.84
N PRO A 281 -6.82 14.58 -14.99
CA PRO A 281 -7.45 14.44 -16.29
C PRO A 281 -7.73 15.80 -16.92
N LEU A 282 -6.79 16.27 -17.72
CA LEU A 282 -6.97 17.38 -18.64
C LEU A 282 -7.55 16.82 -19.96
N PRO A 283 -8.35 17.63 -20.68
CA PRO A 283 -8.92 17.22 -21.95
C PRO A 283 -7.86 16.81 -22.97
N LEU A 284 -8.21 15.89 -23.87
CA LEU A 284 -7.38 15.47 -25.03
C LEU A 284 -6.79 16.65 -25.82
N GLU A 285 -7.52 17.76 -25.88
CA GLU A 285 -7.11 19.01 -26.52
C GLU A 285 -6.55 20.00 -25.49
N GLY A 286 -5.36 20.57 -25.75
CA GLY A 286 -4.79 21.64 -24.94
C GLY A 286 -3.84 21.20 -23.81
N VAL A 287 -3.37 19.96 -23.81
CA VAL A 287 -2.36 19.51 -22.83
C VAL A 287 -1.00 20.19 -23.07
N HIS A 288 -0.47 20.83 -22.03
CA HIS A 288 0.94 21.22 -21.92
C HIS A 288 1.81 19.99 -21.68
N VAL A 289 1.97 19.17 -22.72
CA VAL A 289 2.71 17.91 -22.72
C VAL A 289 4.14 18.11 -22.20
N GLU A 290 4.77 19.20 -22.63
CA GLU A 290 6.14 19.58 -22.28
C GLU A 290 6.27 19.87 -20.78
N GLY A 291 5.30 20.60 -20.21
CA GLY A 291 5.25 20.88 -18.78
C GLY A 291 5.04 19.61 -17.93
N PHE A 292 4.30 18.63 -18.45
CA PHE A 292 4.18 17.33 -17.77
C PHE A 292 5.47 16.52 -17.84
N ALA A 293 6.06 16.38 -19.03
CA ALA A 293 7.32 15.68 -19.24
C ALA A 293 8.45 16.27 -18.38
N GLN A 294 8.52 17.60 -18.28
CA GLN A 294 9.45 18.28 -17.38
C GLN A 294 9.20 17.94 -15.90
N ARG A 295 7.93 17.98 -15.45
CA ARG A 295 7.60 17.60 -14.06
C ARG A 295 7.95 16.15 -13.76
N LEU A 296 7.74 15.25 -14.71
CA LEU A 296 8.06 13.84 -14.57
C LEU A 296 9.56 13.64 -14.36
N ALA A 297 10.39 14.29 -15.19
CA ALA A 297 11.84 14.19 -15.11
C ALA A 297 12.43 14.81 -13.83
N VAL A 298 11.84 15.88 -13.30
CA VAL A 298 12.41 16.65 -12.18
C VAL A 298 11.85 16.23 -10.80
N ARG A 299 10.70 15.54 -10.74
CA ARG A 299 10.01 15.24 -9.47
C ARG A 299 10.77 14.32 -8.52
N SER A 300 11.75 13.56 -9.02
CA SER A 300 12.37 12.47 -8.26
C SER A 300 13.89 12.53 -8.34
N PRO A 301 14.51 13.60 -7.77
CA PRO A 301 15.94 13.81 -7.83
C PRO A 301 16.72 12.60 -7.28
N GLY A 302 17.79 12.21 -7.98
CA GLY A 302 18.64 11.07 -7.61
C GLY A 302 18.14 9.69 -8.04
N ARG A 303 16.93 9.57 -8.61
CA ARG A 303 16.41 8.29 -9.10
C ARG A 303 16.84 8.02 -10.54
N ARG A 304 17.44 6.85 -10.77
CA ARG A 304 17.95 6.46 -12.10
C ARG A 304 16.85 6.20 -13.13
N PHE A 305 15.70 5.70 -12.70
CA PHE A 305 14.55 5.45 -13.57
C PHE A 305 13.36 6.20 -13.01
N VAL A 306 12.77 7.08 -13.82
CA VAL A 306 11.57 7.84 -13.44
C VAL A 306 10.53 7.72 -14.52
N GLY A 307 9.26 7.84 -14.18
CA GLY A 307 8.26 7.53 -15.19
C GLY A 307 6.84 7.60 -14.70
N ASP A 308 5.92 7.35 -15.63
CA ASP A 308 4.49 7.25 -15.36
C ASP A 308 3.90 6.13 -16.20
N VAL A 309 2.98 5.37 -15.62
CA VAL A 309 2.14 4.42 -16.32
C VAL A 309 0.71 4.92 -16.27
N SER A 310 0.12 5.21 -17.43
CA SER A 310 -1.23 5.75 -17.52
C SER A 310 -1.90 5.38 -18.84
N LEU A 311 -3.22 5.26 -18.81
CA LEU A 311 -4.01 5.08 -20.02
C LEU A 311 -3.87 6.25 -21.00
N ILE A 312 -3.63 7.47 -20.52
CA ILE A 312 -3.54 8.65 -21.39
C ILE A 312 -2.18 8.75 -22.10
N ASN A 313 -1.17 8.06 -21.58
CA ASN A 313 0.16 8.06 -22.18
C ASN A 313 0.11 7.52 -23.61
N VAL A 314 -0.83 6.64 -23.96
CA VAL A 314 -1.01 6.10 -25.33
C VAL A 314 -1.06 7.19 -26.39
N TRP A 315 -1.68 8.34 -26.10
CA TRP A 315 -1.82 9.42 -27.08
C TRP A 315 -0.95 10.64 -26.80
N MET A 316 -0.41 10.77 -25.58
CA MET A 316 0.57 11.81 -25.25
C MET A 316 2.01 11.40 -25.60
N ALA A 317 2.29 10.09 -25.65
CA ALA A 317 3.64 9.55 -25.74
C ALA A 317 4.44 10.09 -26.92
N GLU A 318 3.83 10.31 -28.08
CA GLU A 318 4.55 10.81 -29.26
C GLU A 318 5.20 12.17 -28.98
N ARG A 319 4.40 13.15 -28.53
CA ARG A 319 4.89 14.50 -28.19
C ARG A 319 5.79 14.50 -26.96
N MET A 320 5.46 13.70 -25.93
CA MET A 320 6.30 13.57 -24.74
C MET A 320 7.69 13.04 -25.11
N THR A 321 7.73 11.98 -25.93
CA THR A 321 8.96 11.29 -26.31
C THR A 321 9.87 12.20 -27.12
N ARG A 322 9.34 12.93 -28.12
CA ARG A 322 10.13 13.93 -28.86
C ARG A 322 10.77 14.95 -27.91
N TRP A 323 9.96 15.57 -27.04
CA TRP A 323 10.46 16.58 -26.11
C TRP A 323 11.52 16.03 -25.15
N LEU A 324 11.31 14.83 -24.61
CA LEU A 324 12.25 14.18 -23.71
C LEU A 324 13.57 13.85 -24.40
N ILE A 325 13.53 13.35 -25.64
CA ILE A 325 14.74 13.08 -26.44
C ILE A 325 15.47 14.39 -26.74
N ASP A 326 14.76 15.44 -27.19
CA ASP A 326 15.35 16.75 -27.49
C ASP A 326 16.00 17.38 -26.24
N ALA A 327 15.46 17.08 -25.06
CA ALA A 327 16.01 17.49 -23.77
C ALA A 327 17.14 16.57 -23.23
N GLY A 328 17.56 15.56 -23.99
CA GLY A 328 18.69 14.69 -23.66
C GLY A 328 18.37 13.53 -22.72
N TYR A 329 17.09 13.17 -22.56
CA TYR A 329 16.69 12.01 -21.77
C TYR A 329 16.67 10.74 -22.61
N GLN A 330 17.05 9.62 -22.00
CA GLN A 330 16.76 8.31 -22.55
C GLN A 330 15.30 7.95 -22.26
N VAL A 331 14.55 7.46 -23.26
CA VAL A 331 13.14 7.10 -23.10
C VAL A 331 12.91 5.61 -23.39
N LYS A 332 12.03 4.99 -22.61
CA LYS A 332 11.56 3.60 -22.75
C LYS A 332 10.03 3.59 -22.69
N LEU A 333 9.39 3.04 -23.71
CA LEU A 333 7.93 2.95 -23.83
C LEU A 333 7.51 1.50 -23.60
N VAL A 334 6.84 1.21 -22.49
CA VAL A 334 6.39 -0.16 -22.15
C VAL A 334 4.91 -0.28 -22.42
N VAL A 335 4.51 -1.13 -23.37
CA VAL A 335 3.11 -1.36 -23.72
C VAL A 335 2.61 -2.59 -22.98
N THR A 336 1.54 -2.43 -22.20
CA THR A 336 0.87 -3.57 -21.58
C THR A 336 -0.17 -4.14 -22.53
N GLU A 337 -0.05 -5.41 -22.86
CA GLU A 337 -0.99 -6.14 -23.73
C GLU A 337 -1.82 -7.13 -22.92
N ARG A 338 -3.00 -7.44 -23.42
CA ARG A 338 -3.90 -8.45 -22.85
C ARG A 338 -4.84 -8.91 -23.94
N ASP A 339 -5.29 -10.16 -23.86
CA ASP A 339 -6.33 -10.70 -24.74
C ASP A 339 -7.49 -9.71 -24.94
N GLN A 340 -7.83 -9.47 -26.20
CA GLN A 340 -8.75 -8.41 -26.60
C GLN A 340 -10.15 -8.62 -26.04
N GLU A 341 -10.69 -9.84 -26.12
CA GLU A 341 -12.05 -10.11 -25.65
C GLU A 341 -12.13 -10.05 -24.12
N THR A 342 -11.05 -10.47 -23.43
CA THR A 342 -10.91 -10.26 -21.98
C THR A 342 -10.88 -8.77 -21.61
N LEU A 343 -10.18 -7.94 -22.39
CA LEU A 343 -10.17 -6.48 -22.19
C LEU A 343 -11.55 -5.86 -22.42
N VAL A 344 -12.23 -6.24 -23.50
CA VAL A 344 -13.57 -5.79 -23.84
C VAL A 344 -14.54 -6.12 -22.70
N ALA A 345 -14.54 -7.36 -22.23
CA ALA A 345 -15.37 -7.79 -21.10
C ALA A 345 -15.06 -6.99 -19.82
N SER A 346 -13.77 -6.74 -19.52
CA SER A 346 -13.34 -5.98 -18.34
C SER A 346 -13.81 -4.52 -18.37
N TRP A 347 -13.74 -3.89 -19.55
CA TRP A 347 -14.22 -2.52 -19.77
C TRP A 347 -15.74 -2.43 -19.65
N VAL A 348 -16.48 -3.30 -20.35
CA VAL A 348 -17.95 -3.33 -20.32
C VAL A 348 -18.46 -3.52 -18.89
N ASN A 349 -17.86 -4.46 -18.14
CA ASN A 349 -18.21 -4.70 -16.74
C ASN A 349 -17.91 -3.48 -15.85
N MET A 350 -16.75 -2.83 -16.04
CA MET A 350 -16.40 -1.61 -15.28
C MET A 350 -17.39 -0.48 -15.58
N MET A 351 -17.74 -0.26 -16.84
CA MET A 351 -18.70 0.77 -17.25
C MET A 351 -20.07 0.54 -16.61
N GLU A 352 -20.53 -0.72 -16.54
CA GLU A 352 -21.80 -1.08 -15.91
C GLU A 352 -21.79 -0.81 -14.40
N LEU A 353 -20.75 -1.28 -13.70
CA LEU A 353 -20.61 -1.10 -12.25
C LEU A 353 -20.52 0.38 -11.86
N GLN A 354 -19.83 1.18 -12.67
CA GLN A 354 -19.65 2.61 -12.39
C GLN A 354 -20.78 3.48 -12.93
N LYS A 355 -21.72 2.88 -13.68
CA LYS A 355 -22.73 3.57 -14.48
C LYS A 355 -22.09 4.70 -15.28
N HIS A 356 -21.01 4.39 -15.99
CA HIS A 356 -20.20 5.38 -16.69
C HIS A 356 -19.64 4.82 -18.00
N ASP A 357 -19.78 5.56 -19.10
CA ASP A 357 -19.16 5.23 -20.38
C ASP A 357 -18.21 6.36 -20.81
N PRO A 358 -16.89 6.19 -20.67
CA PRO A 358 -15.93 7.24 -21.02
C PRO A 358 -15.73 7.42 -22.52
N MET A 359 -16.29 6.55 -23.36
CA MET A 359 -16.14 6.61 -24.82
C MET A 359 -17.27 7.41 -25.49
N LEU A 360 -18.22 7.91 -24.69
CA LEU A 360 -19.27 8.82 -25.15
C LEU A 360 -18.97 10.27 -24.72
N THR A 361 -19.37 11.20 -25.58
CA THR A 361 -19.34 12.64 -25.28
C THR A 361 -20.45 13.00 -24.28
N ILE A 362 -21.65 12.44 -24.49
CA ILE A 362 -22.80 12.64 -23.64
C ILE A 362 -23.16 11.26 -23.04
N PRO A 363 -23.08 11.10 -21.72
CA PRO A 363 -23.38 9.82 -21.09
C PRO A 363 -24.90 9.59 -21.11
N PRO A 364 -25.37 8.34 -20.98
CA PRO A 364 -26.79 8.03 -20.85
C PRO A 364 -27.44 8.77 -19.67
N ASP A 365 -28.75 8.99 -19.74
CA ASP A 365 -29.49 9.65 -18.67
C ASP A 365 -29.25 8.96 -17.31
N GLY A 366 -28.90 9.76 -16.30
CA GLY A 366 -28.61 9.30 -14.94
C GLY A 366 -27.19 8.73 -14.73
N TRP A 367 -26.33 8.70 -15.76
CA TRP A 367 -24.94 8.27 -15.65
C TRP A 367 -24.02 9.48 -15.38
N PRO A 368 -23.17 9.46 -14.33
CA PRO A 368 -22.24 10.55 -14.06
C PRO A 368 -21.23 10.75 -15.20
N HIS A 369 -20.98 12.01 -15.56
CA HIS A 369 -19.84 12.37 -16.41
C HIS A 369 -18.60 12.58 -15.54
N ARG A 370 -17.61 11.68 -15.63
CA ARG A 370 -16.38 11.76 -14.83
C ARG A 370 -15.33 12.66 -15.50
N GLY A 371 -14.40 13.21 -14.72
CA GLY A 371 -13.35 14.08 -15.24
C GLY A 371 -12.44 13.38 -16.25
N TRP A 372 -12.03 12.14 -15.97
CA TRP A 372 -11.13 11.34 -16.82
C TRP A 372 -11.75 10.89 -18.15
N SER A 373 -13.07 10.91 -18.29
CA SER A 373 -13.75 10.71 -19.58
C SER A 373 -13.25 11.69 -20.64
N LYS A 374 -12.74 12.87 -20.25
CA LYS A 374 -12.21 13.87 -21.18
C LYS A 374 -10.86 13.48 -21.80
N ALA A 375 -10.20 12.45 -21.26
CA ALA A 375 -8.89 12.01 -21.67
C ALA A 375 -8.92 10.77 -22.59
N ILE A 376 -10.12 10.30 -22.96
CA ILE A 376 -10.35 9.13 -23.84
C ILE A 376 -11.12 9.57 -25.10
N PRO A 377 -10.70 9.12 -26.30
CA PRO A 377 -11.37 9.47 -27.54
C PRO A 377 -12.83 8.99 -27.56
N LYS A 378 -13.65 9.70 -28.34
CA LYS A 378 -15.10 9.50 -28.39
C LYS A 378 -15.52 8.72 -29.62
N PHE A 379 -16.47 7.83 -29.42
CA PHE A 379 -16.98 6.90 -30.43
C PHE A 379 -18.51 6.95 -30.45
N ASP A 380 -19.07 8.16 -30.48
CA ASP A 380 -20.51 8.44 -30.37
C ASP A 380 -21.34 7.79 -31.49
N ASN A 381 -20.72 7.51 -32.64
CA ASN A 381 -21.36 6.90 -33.80
C ASN A 381 -21.49 5.37 -33.72
N ILE A 382 -20.93 4.71 -32.70
CA ILE A 382 -21.00 3.25 -32.53
C ILE A 382 -22.03 2.94 -31.43
N PRO A 383 -23.19 2.34 -31.76
CA PRO A 383 -24.27 2.15 -30.78
C PRO A 383 -23.97 1.09 -29.72
N ASP A 384 -23.33 -0.02 -30.12
CA ASP A 384 -23.00 -1.11 -29.19
C ASP A 384 -21.80 -0.75 -28.31
N ARG A 385 -21.91 -1.08 -27.02
CA ARG A 385 -20.90 -0.75 -26.02
C ARG A 385 -19.62 -1.56 -26.20
N ALA A 386 -19.74 -2.85 -26.50
CA ALA A 386 -18.56 -3.70 -26.70
C ALA A 386 -17.82 -3.28 -27.98
N ASP A 387 -18.55 -2.93 -29.04
CA ASP A 387 -17.96 -2.43 -30.28
C ASP A 387 -17.28 -1.07 -30.10
N ARG A 388 -17.82 -0.17 -29.26
CA ARG A 388 -17.10 1.06 -28.86
C ARG A 388 -15.76 0.75 -28.21
N VAL A 389 -15.74 -0.22 -27.28
CA VAL A 389 -14.50 -0.64 -26.63
C VAL A 389 -13.53 -1.21 -27.67
N ARG A 390 -13.98 -2.07 -28.59
CA ARG A 390 -13.12 -2.60 -29.66
C ARG A 390 -12.54 -1.49 -30.53
N ALA A 391 -13.34 -0.48 -30.90
CA ALA A 391 -12.86 0.68 -31.66
C ALA A 391 -11.81 1.49 -30.88
N TYR A 392 -12.00 1.67 -29.57
CA TYR A 392 -10.99 2.30 -28.72
C TYR A 392 -9.69 1.48 -28.60
N LEU A 393 -9.79 0.16 -28.48
CA LEU A 393 -8.62 -0.73 -28.42
C LEU A 393 -7.85 -0.69 -29.75
N ALA A 394 -8.55 -0.73 -30.88
CA ALA A 394 -7.95 -0.59 -32.21
C ALA A 394 -7.23 0.76 -32.36
N TRP A 395 -7.87 1.85 -31.93
CA TRP A 395 -7.25 3.17 -31.91
C TRP A 395 -5.98 3.22 -31.05
N CYS A 396 -5.97 2.57 -29.88
CA CYS A 396 -4.77 2.45 -29.05
C CYS A 396 -3.65 1.67 -29.76
N ALA A 397 -4.00 0.56 -30.42
CA ALA A 397 -3.05 -0.25 -31.18
C ALA A 397 -2.42 0.55 -32.34
N ASP A 398 -3.22 1.32 -33.07
CA ASP A 398 -2.74 2.21 -34.13
C ASP A 398 -1.75 3.25 -33.59
N LYS A 399 -2.03 3.82 -32.40
CA LYS A 399 -1.11 4.76 -31.74
C LYS A 399 0.20 4.11 -31.33
N VAL A 400 0.16 2.91 -30.76
CA VAL A 400 1.37 2.15 -30.41
C VAL A 400 2.18 1.79 -31.65
N ALA A 401 1.54 1.35 -32.73
CA ALA A 401 2.21 1.02 -33.99
C ALA A 401 2.90 2.25 -34.61
N ALA A 402 2.26 3.42 -34.53
CA ALA A 402 2.87 4.69 -34.96
C ALA A 402 4.11 5.04 -34.12
N LEU A 403 4.06 4.84 -32.79
CA LEU A 403 5.20 5.07 -31.90
C LEU A 403 6.37 4.15 -32.23
N GLU A 404 6.14 2.87 -32.50
CA GLU A 404 7.22 1.94 -32.84
C GLU A 404 7.82 2.24 -34.22
N THR A 405 7.00 2.73 -35.16
CA THR A 405 7.49 3.18 -36.47
C THR A 405 8.37 4.42 -36.33
N GLU A 406 8.00 5.36 -35.48
CA GLU A 406 8.71 6.62 -35.30
C GLU A 406 9.94 6.50 -34.40
N PHE A 407 9.85 5.70 -33.33
CA PHE A 407 10.89 5.53 -32.30
C PHE A 407 11.33 4.07 -32.20
N PRO A 408 11.94 3.50 -33.27
CA PRO A 408 12.24 2.07 -33.35
C PRO A 408 13.15 1.62 -32.20
N GLY A 409 12.76 0.52 -31.55
CA GLY A 409 13.50 -0.05 -30.42
C GLY A 409 13.30 0.66 -29.07
N MET A 410 12.50 1.73 -29.03
CA MET A 410 12.06 2.38 -27.79
C MET A 410 10.74 1.81 -27.27
N VAL A 411 9.95 1.08 -28.07
CA VAL A 411 8.73 0.43 -27.62
C VAL A 411 8.98 -1.04 -27.33
N ARG A 412 8.43 -1.52 -26.20
CA ARG A 412 8.39 -2.95 -25.89
C ARG A 412 7.05 -3.32 -25.29
N ALA A 413 6.41 -4.31 -25.89
CA ALA A 413 5.21 -4.92 -25.35
C ALA A 413 5.54 -5.94 -24.26
N ILE A 414 4.65 -6.07 -23.29
CA ILE A 414 4.59 -7.17 -22.32
C ILE A 414 3.15 -7.62 -22.18
N ASP A 415 2.91 -8.92 -22.42
CA ASP A 415 1.60 -9.52 -22.19
C ASP A 415 1.34 -9.63 -20.67
N THR A 416 0.18 -9.18 -20.24
CA THR A 416 -0.30 -9.31 -18.86
C THR A 416 -0.31 -10.76 -18.39
N ALA A 417 -0.55 -11.73 -19.29
CA ALA A 417 -0.47 -13.15 -18.96
C ALA A 417 0.96 -13.56 -18.54
N ASN A 418 1.97 -12.88 -19.07
CA ASN A 418 3.39 -13.14 -18.85
C ASN A 418 3.99 -12.24 -17.75
N MET A 419 3.22 -11.33 -17.16
CA MET A 419 3.68 -10.45 -16.07
C MET A 419 3.98 -11.19 -14.75
N ASN A 420 3.83 -12.52 -14.76
CA ASN A 420 4.16 -13.43 -13.69
C ASN A 420 5.31 -14.38 -14.06
N ASP A 421 5.75 -14.34 -15.32
CA ASP A 421 6.87 -15.13 -15.81
C ASP A 421 8.18 -14.37 -15.54
N SER A 422 9.02 -14.98 -14.69
CA SER A 422 10.30 -14.41 -14.31
C SER A 422 11.25 -14.12 -15.48
N VAL A 423 11.21 -14.92 -16.54
CA VAL A 423 12.08 -14.75 -17.71
C VAL A 423 11.64 -13.54 -18.50
N GLU A 424 10.33 -13.41 -18.74
CA GLU A 424 9.77 -12.25 -19.46
C GLU A 424 9.96 -10.94 -18.69
N ILE A 425 9.78 -10.96 -17.37
CA ILE A 425 10.07 -9.81 -16.52
C ILE A 425 11.55 -9.45 -16.58
N MET A 426 12.47 -10.43 -16.45
CA MET A 426 13.91 -10.16 -16.53
C MET A 426 14.29 -9.57 -17.87
N ASN A 427 13.77 -10.12 -18.97
CA ASN A 427 13.98 -9.59 -20.31
C ASN A 427 13.49 -8.15 -20.45
N LEU A 428 12.34 -7.80 -19.86
CA LEU A 428 11.84 -6.43 -19.82
C LEU A 428 12.78 -5.52 -19.04
N LEU A 429 13.19 -5.91 -17.83
CA LEU A 429 14.09 -5.15 -16.96
C LEU A 429 15.47 -4.93 -17.60
N ASP A 430 16.01 -5.94 -18.27
CA ASP A 430 17.24 -5.86 -19.06
C ASP A 430 17.13 -4.81 -20.17
N TRP A 431 16.01 -4.80 -20.90
CA TRP A 431 15.79 -3.85 -21.98
C TRP A 431 15.56 -2.42 -21.50
N ILE A 432 14.92 -2.24 -20.33
CA ILE A 432 14.84 -0.92 -19.68
C ILE A 432 16.24 -0.47 -19.24
N GLY A 433 17.13 -1.41 -18.90
CA GLY A 433 18.49 -1.15 -18.43
C GLY A 433 18.62 -1.11 -16.90
N ILE A 434 17.62 -1.64 -16.18
CA ILE A 434 17.63 -1.73 -14.72
C ILE A 434 18.71 -2.74 -14.31
N PRO A 435 19.69 -2.42 -13.44
CA PRO A 435 20.77 -3.35 -13.11
C PRO A 435 20.25 -4.68 -12.55
N ALA A 436 20.91 -5.81 -12.89
CA ALA A 436 20.55 -7.14 -12.36
C ALA A 436 20.73 -7.23 -10.84
N ALA A 437 21.74 -6.55 -10.30
CA ALA A 437 21.98 -6.46 -8.87
C ALA A 437 20.78 -5.82 -8.17
N GLY A 438 20.14 -6.58 -7.27
CA GLY A 438 19.02 -6.10 -6.49
C GLY A 438 17.66 -6.12 -7.18
N ARG A 439 17.54 -6.67 -8.40
CA ARG A 439 16.21 -6.91 -9.01
C ARG A 439 15.33 -7.73 -8.09
N ARG A 440 14.02 -7.51 -8.23
CA ARG A 440 12.97 -8.20 -7.48
C ARG A 440 11.93 -8.72 -8.46
N LEU A 441 11.77 -10.04 -8.52
CA LEU A 441 10.81 -10.71 -9.42
C LEU A 441 9.58 -11.24 -8.67
N GLU A 442 9.57 -11.09 -7.34
CA GLU A 442 8.57 -11.67 -6.45
C GLU A 442 7.28 -10.86 -6.44
N LEU A 443 6.52 -10.86 -7.54
CA LEU A 443 5.12 -10.42 -7.50
C LEU A 443 4.18 -11.51 -7.01
N LEU A 444 4.64 -12.78 -6.95
CA LEU A 444 3.80 -13.97 -6.76
C LEU A 444 4.35 -15.08 -5.83
N GLY A 445 5.42 -14.85 -5.06
CA GLY A 445 5.79 -15.79 -3.98
C GLY A 445 6.62 -17.01 -4.40
N THR A 446 7.67 -16.82 -5.21
CA THR A 446 8.78 -17.79 -5.21
C THR A 446 10.11 -17.05 -5.40
N PRO A 447 11.11 -17.24 -4.52
CA PRO A 447 12.44 -16.70 -4.71
C PRO A 447 13.09 -17.38 -5.90
N ILE A 448 13.56 -16.61 -6.87
CA ILE A 448 14.51 -17.09 -7.88
C ILE A 448 15.83 -16.43 -7.53
N ASN A 449 16.77 -17.27 -7.07
CA ASN A 449 18.11 -16.98 -6.55
C ASN A 449 18.23 -16.99 -5.01
N ALA A 450 17.95 -18.15 -4.39
CA ALA A 450 18.95 -18.66 -3.45
C ALA A 450 20.14 -19.14 -4.28
N THR A 451 21.15 -18.29 -4.48
CA THR A 451 22.47 -18.80 -4.89
C THR A 451 23.10 -19.36 -3.60
N PRO A 452 23.79 -20.52 -3.65
CA PRO A 452 24.27 -21.24 -2.46
C PRO A 452 25.12 -20.41 -1.50
#